data_AF-A0A0G0CSW9-F1
#
_entry.id   AF-A0A0G0CSW9-F1
#
_cell.length_a   1.000
_cell.length_b   1.000
_cell.length_c   1.000
_cell.angle_alpha   90.00
_cell.angle_beta   90.00
_cell.angle_gamma   90.00
#
_symmetry.space_group_name_H-M   'P 1'
#
loop_
_entity.id
_entity.type
_entity.pdbx_description
1 polymer ?
#
loop_
_entity_poly.entity_id
_entity_poly.type
_entity_poly.pdbx_seq_one_letter_code
_entity_poly.pdbx_strand_id
1 'polypeptide(L)'
;MKKEISMLALFQTLFHNFNARAFKDATLAFKKHLDAGGKMLVAMGGAMSSAQIGITLAPMIKEGKIHAISCTGANLEESIFRLVAHNSYKDYPDYRYFTKEDDEKILNRGERRVTDTSIPEEEAFRVVEPIILKRWKDAQAKGERYFPHEYFYQILLSDELKGKYEVMVT
;
A
#
# COMPACT_ATOMS: atom_id res chain seq x y z
N MET A 1 -3.99 30.08 -33.68
CA MET A 1 -3.72 28.71 -33.18
C MET A 1 -3.65 28.76 -31.66
N LYS A 2 -4.54 28.06 -30.94
CA LYS A 2 -4.38 27.88 -29.48
C LYS A 2 -3.16 27.00 -29.27
N LYS A 3 -2.17 27.49 -28.52
CA LYS A 3 -0.99 26.70 -28.14
C LYS A 3 -1.49 25.63 -27.16
N GLU A 4 -1.50 24.37 -27.55
CA GLU A 4 -1.80 23.29 -26.61
C GLU A 4 -0.69 23.23 -25.57
N ILE A 5 -1.04 23.50 -24.32
CA ILE A 5 -0.13 23.40 -23.18
C ILE A 5 -0.20 21.95 -22.69
N SER A 6 0.94 21.28 -22.64
CA SER A 6 1.01 19.93 -22.08
C SER A 6 0.76 19.94 -20.57
N MET A 7 0.30 18.81 -20.00
CA MET A 7 0.11 18.68 -18.56
C MET A 7 1.40 18.94 -17.77
N LEU A 8 2.56 18.51 -18.29
CA LEU A 8 3.85 18.77 -17.66
C LEU A 8 4.22 20.26 -17.69
N ALA A 9 3.96 20.94 -18.83
CA ALA A 9 4.20 22.37 -18.93
C ALA A 9 3.31 23.15 -17.96
N LEU A 10 2.02 22.79 -17.88
CA LEU A 10 1.08 23.39 -16.93
C LEU A 10 1.54 23.14 -15.48
N PHE A 11 1.92 21.91 -15.13
CA PHE A 11 2.47 21.57 -13.81
C PHE A 11 3.68 22.44 -13.44
N GLN A 12 4.62 22.62 -14.37
CA GLN A 12 5.80 23.44 -14.14
C GLN A 12 5.48 24.92 -13.86
N THR A 13 4.41 25.43 -14.49
CA THR A 13 3.91 26.81 -14.37
C THR A 13 2.97 27.04 -13.18
N LEU A 14 2.36 26.01 -12.60
CA LEU A 14 1.43 26.20 -11.47
C LEU A 14 2.12 26.04 -10.10
N PHE A 15 3.14 25.18 -10.00
CA PHE A 15 3.71 24.79 -8.71
C PHE A 15 4.96 25.60 -8.36
N HIS A 16 4.78 26.83 -7.87
CA HIS A 16 5.88 27.77 -7.62
C HIS A 16 6.17 28.10 -6.16
N ASN A 17 5.23 28.01 -5.22
CA ASN A 17 5.43 28.54 -3.87
C ASN A 17 5.11 27.50 -2.79
N PHE A 18 5.70 27.66 -1.61
CA PHE A 18 5.51 26.76 -0.46
C PHE A 18 5.82 25.30 -0.81
N ASN A 19 5.05 24.35 -0.26
CA ASN A 19 5.21 22.92 -0.52
C ASN A 19 5.02 22.55 -2.00
N ALA A 20 4.31 23.37 -2.78
CA ALA A 20 4.14 23.14 -4.21
C ALA A 20 5.48 23.18 -4.97
N ARG A 21 6.41 24.08 -4.57
CA ARG A 21 7.75 24.14 -5.18
C ARG A 21 8.53 22.86 -4.91
N ALA A 22 8.58 22.42 -3.65
CA ALA A 22 9.28 21.19 -3.28
C ALA A 22 8.73 19.96 -4.01
N PHE A 23 7.40 19.88 -4.16
CA PHE A 23 6.74 18.82 -4.93
C PHE A 23 7.16 18.83 -6.41
N LYS A 24 7.18 20.01 -7.04
CA LYS A 24 7.65 20.16 -8.43
C LYS A 24 9.10 19.76 -8.58
N ASP A 25 9.97 20.29 -7.73
CA ASP A 25 11.41 20.07 -7.83
C ASP A 25 11.74 18.58 -7.61
N ALA A 26 11.09 17.92 -6.64
CA ALA A 26 11.21 16.48 -6.43
C ALA A 26 10.71 15.67 -7.63
N THR A 27 9.57 16.05 -8.23
CA THR A 27 9.01 15.38 -9.42
C THR A 27 9.97 15.46 -10.61
N LEU A 28 10.51 16.65 -10.88
CA LEU A 28 11.46 16.85 -11.99
C LEU A 28 12.80 16.16 -11.73
N ALA A 29 13.29 16.19 -10.49
CA ALA A 29 14.51 15.49 -10.10
C ALA A 29 14.36 13.97 -10.27
N PHE A 30 13.23 13.41 -9.83
CA PHE A 30 12.94 11.99 -10.01
C PHE A 30 12.88 11.62 -11.49
N LYS A 31 12.16 12.40 -12.32
CA LYS A 31 12.12 12.18 -13.77
C LYS A 31 13.53 12.20 -14.37
N LYS A 32 14.34 13.22 -14.05
CA LYS A 32 15.71 13.33 -14.56
C LYS A 32 16.58 12.13 -14.14
N HIS A 33 16.43 11.66 -12.90
CA HIS A 33 17.14 10.47 -12.41
C HIS A 33 16.81 9.22 -13.22
N LEU A 34 15.51 9.00 -13.53
CA LEU A 34 15.08 7.89 -14.38
C LEU A 34 15.57 8.05 -15.83
N ASP A 35 15.44 9.24 -16.42
CA ASP A 35 15.88 9.52 -17.80
C ASP A 35 17.40 9.29 -17.96
N ALA A 36 18.18 9.46 -16.88
CA ALA A 36 19.61 9.17 -16.83
C ALA A 36 19.95 7.68 -16.60
N GLY A 37 18.95 6.79 -16.56
CA GLY A 37 19.13 5.36 -16.29
C GLY A 37 19.28 5.00 -14.82
N GLY A 38 18.98 5.94 -13.90
CA GLY A 38 19.03 5.72 -12.46
C GLY A 38 17.93 4.80 -11.96
N LYS A 39 18.23 4.04 -10.90
CA LYS A 39 17.25 3.18 -10.18
C LYS A 39 16.69 3.90 -8.96
N MET A 40 15.39 3.71 -8.70
CA MET A 40 14.69 4.38 -7.59
C MET A 40 14.36 3.41 -6.46
N LEU A 41 14.78 3.76 -5.25
CA LEU A 41 14.35 3.15 -4.00
C LEU A 41 13.35 4.09 -3.31
N VAL A 42 12.21 3.56 -2.88
CA VAL A 42 11.22 4.28 -2.08
C VAL A 42 11.30 3.81 -0.64
N ALA A 43 11.63 4.72 0.27
CA ALA A 43 11.54 4.47 1.71
C ALA A 43 10.23 5.09 2.23
N MET A 44 9.43 4.30 2.93
CA MET A 44 8.10 4.70 3.38
C MET A 44 7.83 4.25 4.81
N GLY A 45 7.11 5.09 5.56
CA GLY A 45 6.67 4.80 6.92
C GLY A 45 5.52 3.77 6.96
N GLY A 46 5.02 3.48 8.17
CA GLY A 46 3.80 2.70 8.34
C GLY A 46 2.55 3.42 7.81
N ALA A 47 1.43 2.70 7.74
CA ALA A 47 0.10 3.20 7.34
C ALA A 47 -0.02 3.77 5.92
N MET A 48 1.03 3.71 5.10
CA MET A 48 0.97 4.19 3.72
C MET A 48 0.17 3.24 2.82
N SER A 49 0.16 1.94 3.13
CA SER A 49 -0.81 0.96 2.60
C SER A 49 -2.26 1.32 2.92
N SER A 50 -2.51 1.83 4.14
CA SER A 50 -3.82 2.33 4.56
C SER A 50 -4.22 3.56 3.77
N ALA A 51 -3.28 4.45 3.50
CA ALA A 51 -3.42 5.58 2.57
C ALA A 51 -3.46 5.16 1.08
N GLN A 52 -3.54 3.87 0.78
CA GLN A 52 -3.70 3.31 -0.56
C GLN A 52 -2.59 3.68 -1.55
N ILE A 53 -1.36 3.90 -1.06
CA ILE A 53 -0.22 4.26 -1.92
C ILE A 53 0.07 3.20 -2.99
N GLY A 54 -0.35 1.95 -2.76
CA GLY A 54 -0.26 0.85 -3.72
C GLY A 54 -0.91 1.15 -5.07
N ILE A 55 -1.97 1.97 -5.12
CA ILE A 55 -2.62 2.38 -6.38
C ILE A 55 -1.63 3.12 -7.29
N THR A 56 -0.75 3.93 -6.71
CA THR A 56 0.27 4.68 -7.45
C THR A 56 1.55 3.86 -7.64
N LEU A 57 1.97 3.09 -6.63
CA LEU A 57 3.22 2.33 -6.70
C LEU A 57 3.14 1.14 -7.63
N ALA A 58 2.03 0.39 -7.65
CA ALA A 58 1.89 -0.79 -8.50
C ALA A 58 2.15 -0.51 -10.00
N PRO A 59 1.51 0.47 -10.66
CA PRO A 59 1.83 0.79 -12.05
C PRO A 59 3.26 1.32 -12.21
N MET A 60 3.77 2.09 -11.26
CA MET A 60 5.14 2.61 -11.32
C MET A 60 6.21 1.49 -11.20
N ILE A 61 5.93 0.43 -10.44
CA ILE A 61 6.78 -0.78 -10.38
C ILE A 61 6.72 -1.52 -11.71
N LYS A 62 5.52 -1.76 -12.25
CA LYS A 62 5.33 -2.46 -13.54
C LYS A 62 6.01 -1.75 -14.71
N GLU A 63 6.00 -0.42 -14.69
CA GLU A 63 6.67 0.41 -15.70
C GLU A 63 8.19 0.57 -15.45
N GLY A 64 8.76 -0.12 -14.45
CA GLY A 64 10.19 -0.08 -14.15
C GLY A 64 10.66 1.26 -13.60
N LYS A 65 9.76 2.07 -13.02
CA LYS A 65 10.09 3.39 -12.45
C LYS A 65 10.48 3.29 -10.98
N ILE A 66 9.93 2.32 -10.24
CA ILE A 66 10.32 1.98 -8.86
C ILE A 66 11.02 0.61 -8.87
N HIS A 67 12.19 0.54 -8.24
CA HIS A 67 13.09 -0.61 -8.32
C HIS A 67 13.27 -1.32 -6.98
N ALA A 68 13.08 -0.61 -5.88
CA ALA A 68 13.12 -1.16 -4.53
C ALA A 68 12.17 -0.37 -3.62
N ILE A 69 11.60 -1.06 -2.63
CA ILE A 69 10.79 -0.45 -1.57
C ILE A 69 11.34 -0.90 -0.23
N SER A 70 11.60 0.06 0.65
CA SER A 70 11.90 -0.17 2.06
C SER A 70 10.70 0.31 2.88
N CYS A 71 9.96 -0.62 3.45
CA CYS A 71 8.76 -0.34 4.24
C CYS A 71 8.70 -1.23 5.48
N THR A 72 7.77 -0.90 6.38
CA THR A 72 7.46 -1.77 7.53
C THR A 72 6.65 -3.00 7.10
N GLY A 73 6.63 -4.05 7.93
CA GLY A 73 5.83 -5.26 7.69
C GLY A 73 4.34 -4.99 7.51
N ALA A 74 3.79 -4.05 8.29
CA ALA A 74 2.39 -3.63 8.20
C ALA A 74 1.97 -3.18 6.79
N ASN A 75 2.86 -2.54 6.02
CA ASN A 75 2.53 -2.15 4.65
C ASN A 75 2.32 -3.34 3.72
N LEU A 76 3.12 -4.39 3.90
CA LEU A 76 3.03 -5.62 3.10
C LEU A 76 1.79 -6.42 3.51
N GLU A 77 1.59 -6.60 4.82
CA GLU A 77 0.45 -7.32 5.40
C GLU A 77 -0.88 -6.70 4.96
N GLU A 78 -1.02 -5.39 5.15
CA GLU A 78 -2.27 -4.69 4.81
C GLU A 78 -2.51 -4.65 3.29
N SER A 79 -1.46 -4.59 2.47
CA SER A 79 -1.62 -4.71 1.01
C SER A 79 -2.28 -6.04 0.62
N ILE A 80 -2.01 -7.11 1.36
CA ILE A 80 -2.67 -8.41 1.19
C ILE A 80 -4.08 -8.39 1.79
N PHE A 81 -4.29 -7.73 2.93
CA PHE A 81 -5.63 -7.60 3.52
C PHE A 81 -6.58 -6.86 2.58
N ARG A 82 -6.10 -5.77 1.94
CA ARG A 82 -6.85 -5.08 0.89
C ARG A 82 -7.17 -5.96 -0.30
N LEU A 83 -6.37 -6.99 -0.57
CA LEU A 83 -6.64 -7.92 -1.66
C LEU A 83 -7.84 -8.84 -1.36
N VAL A 84 -8.03 -9.23 -0.09
CA VAL A 84 -9.00 -10.28 0.30
C VAL A 84 -10.17 -9.81 1.18
N ALA A 85 -10.12 -8.58 1.68
CA ALA A 85 -11.11 -8.01 2.59
C ALA A 85 -11.36 -6.51 2.31
N HIS A 86 -11.18 -6.08 1.06
CA HIS A 86 -11.39 -4.70 0.61
C HIS A 86 -12.76 -4.12 1.01
N ASN A 87 -13.82 -4.89 0.83
CA ASN A 87 -15.19 -4.45 1.02
C ASN A 87 -15.56 -4.24 2.50
N SER A 88 -14.70 -4.71 3.42
CA SER A 88 -14.88 -4.60 4.87
C SER A 88 -14.20 -3.36 5.46
N TYR A 89 -13.46 -2.58 4.65
CA TYR A 89 -12.89 -1.30 5.08
C TYR A 89 -14.02 -0.28 5.31
N LYS A 90 -13.88 0.52 6.37
CA LYS A 90 -14.81 1.59 6.74
C LYS A 90 -14.06 2.91 6.81
N ASP A 91 -14.71 3.97 6.36
CA ASP A 91 -14.16 5.32 6.43
C ASP A 91 -14.73 6.09 7.62
N TYR A 92 -13.89 6.90 8.24
CA TYR A 92 -14.18 7.79 9.36
C TYR A 92 -13.83 9.23 8.97
N PRO A 93 -14.59 9.89 8.08
CA PRO A 93 -14.24 11.20 7.54
C PRO A 93 -14.10 12.29 8.62
N ASP A 94 -14.88 12.18 9.69
CA ASP A 94 -14.90 13.15 10.80
C ASP A 94 -13.99 12.75 11.97
N TYR A 95 -13.01 11.86 11.77
CA TYR A 95 -12.19 11.29 12.84
C TYR A 95 -11.47 12.32 13.74
N ARG A 96 -11.26 13.54 13.24
CA ARG A 96 -10.65 14.64 14.00
C ARG A 96 -11.53 15.16 15.14
N TYR A 97 -12.83 14.88 15.09
CA TYR A 97 -13.81 15.29 16.08
C TYR A 97 -14.24 14.17 17.02
N PHE A 98 -13.69 12.97 16.86
CA PHE A 98 -14.04 11.82 17.69
C PHE A 98 -13.62 12.03 19.15
N THR A 99 -14.48 11.61 20.06
CA THR A 99 -14.16 11.54 21.48
C THR A 99 -13.62 10.15 21.85
N LYS A 100 -13.19 9.99 23.10
CA LYS A 100 -12.74 8.68 23.61
C LYS A 100 -13.85 7.64 23.54
N GLU A 101 -15.09 8.06 23.80
CA GLU A 101 -16.28 7.23 23.74
C GLU A 101 -16.58 6.76 22.31
N ASP A 102 -16.22 7.54 21.29
CA ASP A 102 -16.38 7.12 19.90
C ASP A 102 -15.36 6.05 19.51
N ASP A 103 -14.10 6.20 19.95
CA ASP A 103 -13.08 5.15 19.79
C ASP A 103 -13.45 3.88 20.58
N GLU A 104 -14.05 4.00 21.77
CA GLU A 104 -14.56 2.85 22.51
C GLU A 104 -15.70 2.14 21.76
N LYS A 105 -16.63 2.88 21.15
CA LYS A 105 -17.68 2.28 20.31
C LYS A 105 -17.10 1.55 19.10
N ILE A 106 -16.03 2.08 18.49
CA ILE A 106 -15.31 1.42 17.38
C ILE A 106 -14.72 0.10 17.86
N LEU A 107 -13.99 0.13 18.99
CA LEU A 107 -13.42 -1.06 19.61
C LEU A 107 -14.49 -2.11 19.95
N ASN A 108 -15.62 -1.69 20.52
CA ASN A 108 -16.72 -2.58 20.90
C ASN A 108 -17.41 -3.23 19.69
N ARG A 109 -17.24 -2.69 18.48
CA ARG A 109 -17.66 -3.32 17.22
C ARG A 109 -16.59 -4.26 16.63
N GLY A 110 -15.45 -4.42 17.30
CA GLY A 110 -14.31 -5.22 16.82
C GLY A 110 -13.45 -4.52 15.77
N GLU A 111 -13.74 -3.26 15.45
CA GLU A 111 -13.05 -2.49 14.41
C GLU A 111 -11.71 -1.96 14.93
N ARG A 112 -10.66 -2.02 14.09
CA ARG A 112 -9.38 -1.38 14.36
C ARG A 112 -9.23 -0.17 13.44
N ARG A 113 -9.04 1.03 14.00
CA ARG A 113 -8.94 2.27 13.22
C ARG A 113 -7.48 2.72 13.08
N VAL A 114 -7.12 3.14 11.87
CA VAL A 114 -5.92 3.92 11.56
C VAL A 114 -6.41 5.25 11.00
N THR A 115 -6.30 6.31 11.81
CA THR A 115 -6.80 7.64 11.46
C THR A 115 -8.23 7.61 10.90
N ASP A 116 -8.44 7.93 9.65
CA ASP A 116 -9.70 8.04 8.95
C ASP A 116 -10.20 6.75 8.31
N THR A 117 -9.56 5.59 8.55
CA THR A 117 -9.99 4.31 7.96
C THR A 117 -9.89 3.15 8.94
N SER A 118 -10.66 2.08 8.74
CA SER A 118 -10.55 0.83 9.49
C SER A 118 -9.65 -0.18 8.78
N ILE A 119 -9.07 -1.10 9.53
CA ILE A 119 -8.44 -2.31 8.99
C ILE A 119 -9.31 -3.52 9.40
N PRO A 120 -9.92 -4.24 8.44
CA PRO A 120 -10.73 -5.42 8.69
C PRO A 120 -9.84 -6.65 8.91
N GLU A 121 -9.07 -6.61 10.00
CA GLU A 121 -8.10 -7.65 10.31
C GLU A 121 -8.78 -9.01 10.46
N GLU A 122 -9.92 -9.13 11.15
CA GLU A 122 -10.55 -10.44 11.37
C GLU A 122 -10.95 -11.11 10.06
N GLU A 123 -11.55 -10.36 9.14
CA GLU A 123 -11.95 -10.83 7.82
C GLU A 123 -10.72 -11.26 7.00
N ALA A 124 -9.66 -10.45 7.02
CA ALA A 124 -8.43 -10.74 6.28
C ALA A 124 -7.67 -11.93 6.87
N PHE A 125 -7.53 -12.01 8.20
CA PHE A 125 -6.86 -13.11 8.90
C PHE A 125 -7.59 -14.42 8.68
N ARG A 126 -8.93 -14.44 8.72
CA ARG A 126 -9.72 -15.65 8.41
C ARG A 126 -9.38 -16.25 7.05
N VAL A 127 -8.97 -15.41 6.08
CA VAL A 127 -8.54 -15.84 4.75
C VAL A 127 -7.06 -16.26 4.72
N VAL A 128 -6.17 -15.46 5.31
CA VAL A 128 -4.70 -15.56 5.14
C VAL A 128 -4.05 -16.50 6.17
N GLU A 129 -4.52 -16.49 7.42
CA GLU A 129 -3.99 -17.27 8.53
C GLU A 129 -3.83 -18.77 8.23
N PRO A 130 -4.86 -19.50 7.73
CA PRO A 130 -4.70 -20.93 7.48
C PRO A 130 -3.64 -21.22 6.40
N ILE A 131 -3.44 -20.31 5.45
CA ILE A 131 -2.47 -20.45 4.36
C ILE A 131 -1.05 -20.24 4.90
N ILE A 132 -0.84 -19.15 5.63
CA ILE A 132 0.50 -18.83 6.15
C ILE A 132 0.94 -19.83 7.23
N LEU A 133 0.01 -20.26 8.09
CA LEU A 133 0.28 -21.28 9.10
C LEU A 133 0.69 -22.62 8.48
N LYS A 134 0.03 -23.02 7.39
CA LYS A 134 0.42 -24.22 6.63
C LYS A 134 1.85 -24.10 6.11
N ARG A 135 2.21 -22.96 5.50
CA ARG A 135 3.56 -22.72 4.98
C ARG A 135 4.63 -22.74 6.07
N TRP A 136 4.35 -22.17 7.24
CA TRP A 136 5.25 -22.25 8.38
C TRP A 136 5.49 -23.69 8.84
N LYS A 137 4.42 -24.49 8.94
CA LYS A 137 4.53 -25.92 9.30
C LYS A 137 5.30 -26.72 8.25
N ASP A 138 5.06 -26.47 6.97
CA ASP A 138 5.75 -27.13 5.87
C ASP A 138 7.25 -26.79 5.86
N ALA A 139 7.60 -25.51 6.04
CA ALA A 139 9.00 -25.08 6.15
C ALA A 139 9.69 -25.71 7.37
N GLN A 140 9.01 -25.73 8.52
CA GLN A 140 9.51 -26.37 9.74
C GLN A 140 9.77 -27.87 9.52
N ALA A 141 8.84 -28.60 8.90
CA ALA A 141 8.98 -30.03 8.62
C ALA A 141 10.16 -30.35 7.69
N LYS A 142 10.51 -29.42 6.79
CA LYS A 142 11.64 -29.52 5.87
C LYS A 142 12.96 -28.98 6.43
N GLY A 143 12.94 -28.35 7.61
CA GLY A 143 14.11 -27.67 8.18
C GLY A 143 14.49 -26.37 7.46
N GLU A 144 13.56 -25.79 6.68
CA GLU A 144 13.76 -24.55 5.93
C GLU A 144 13.42 -23.32 6.79
N ARG A 145 14.04 -22.18 6.47
CA ARG A 145 13.77 -20.90 7.12
C ARG A 145 13.69 -19.80 6.06
N TYR A 146 12.66 -18.96 6.20
CA TYR A 146 12.41 -17.83 5.33
C TYR A 146 12.19 -16.57 6.18
N PHE A 147 12.50 -15.41 5.63
CA PHE A 147 12.13 -14.13 6.19
C PHE A 147 10.59 -13.94 6.17
N PRO A 148 10.02 -13.12 7.08
CA PRO A 148 8.57 -12.94 7.14
C PRO A 148 7.92 -12.55 5.80
N HIS A 149 8.56 -11.66 5.04
CA HIS A 149 8.05 -11.21 3.74
C HIS A 149 8.10 -12.29 2.64
N GLU A 150 9.03 -13.24 2.74
CA GLU A 150 9.16 -14.33 1.76
C GLU A 150 7.97 -15.28 1.82
N TYR A 151 7.41 -15.53 3.02
CA TYR A 151 6.17 -16.32 3.13
C TYR A 151 5.01 -15.65 2.38
N PHE A 152 4.86 -14.33 2.53
CA PHE A 152 3.86 -13.56 1.80
C PHE A 152 4.10 -13.60 0.29
N TYR A 153 5.35 -13.54 -0.17
CA TYR A 153 5.68 -13.69 -1.59
C TYR A 153 5.28 -15.05 -2.13
N GLN A 154 5.55 -16.12 -1.39
CA GLN A 154 5.15 -17.45 -1.82
C GLN A 154 3.62 -17.61 -1.91
N ILE A 155 2.85 -16.92 -1.04
CA ILE A 155 1.38 -16.89 -1.11
C ILE A 155 0.90 -16.09 -2.33
N LEU A 156 1.50 -14.92 -2.59
CA LEU A 156 1.13 -14.06 -3.72
C LEU A 156 1.50 -14.67 -5.08
N LEU A 157 2.57 -15.45 -5.12
CA LEU A 157 3.00 -16.21 -6.31
C LEU A 157 2.26 -17.55 -6.46
N SER A 158 1.43 -17.94 -5.49
CA SER A 158 0.57 -19.12 -5.60
C SER A 158 -0.84 -18.74 -6.06
N ASP A 159 -1.62 -19.75 -6.38
CA ASP A 159 -3.02 -19.57 -6.80
C ASP A 159 -4.00 -19.60 -5.62
N GLU A 160 -3.51 -19.72 -4.38
CA GLU A 160 -4.32 -19.97 -3.18
C GLU A 160 -5.27 -18.81 -2.80
N LEU A 161 -5.00 -17.61 -3.32
CA LEU A 161 -5.84 -16.42 -3.11
C LEU A 161 -6.71 -16.04 -4.33
N LYS A 162 -6.51 -16.61 -5.52
CA LYS A 162 -7.16 -16.16 -6.77
C LYS A 162 -8.69 -16.12 -6.74
N GLY A 163 -9.33 -16.97 -5.94
CA GLY A 163 -10.79 -17.00 -5.76
C GLY A 163 -11.32 -16.14 -4.61
N LYS A 164 -10.45 -15.40 -3.91
CA LYS A 164 -10.77 -14.62 -2.72
C LYS A 164 -10.50 -13.13 -2.91
N TYR A 165 -10.15 -12.71 -4.12
CA TYR A 165 -9.84 -11.32 -4.40
C TYR A 165 -11.10 -10.46 -4.40
N GLU A 166 -11.07 -9.37 -3.65
CA GLU A 166 -12.14 -8.37 -3.61
C GLU A 166 -11.81 -7.13 -4.45
N VAL A 167 -10.57 -7.02 -4.94
CA VAL A 167 -10.12 -5.99 -5.87
C VAL A 167 -9.54 -6.60 -7.14
N MET A 168 -9.62 -5.86 -8.24
CA MET A 168 -8.97 -6.30 -9.48
C MET A 168 -7.45 -6.23 -9.33
N VAL A 169 -6.79 -7.37 -9.51
CA VAL A 169 -5.35 -7.43 -9.75
C VAL A 169 -5.14 -7.23 -11.24
N THR A 170 -4.85 -5.99 -11.63
CA THR A 170 -4.34 -5.67 -12.99
C THR A 170 -2.86 -5.98 -13.08
#